data_AF-A0AA38NMF7-F1
#
_entry.id   AF-A0AA38NMF7-F1
#
_cell.length_a   1.000
_cell.length_b   1.000
_cell.length_c   1.000
_cell.angle_alpha   90.00
_cell.angle_beta   90.00
_cell.angle_gamma   90.00
#
_symmetry.space_group_name_H-M   'P 1'
#
loop_
_entity.id
_entity.type
_entity.pdbx_description
1 polymer ?
#
loop_
_entity_poly.entity_id
_entity_poly.type
_entity_poly.pdbx_seq_one_letter_code
_entity_poly.pdbx_strand_id
1 'polypeptide(L)'
;MQSELPYCPFKADVWQVGKSFMGCILHIEHVVPDVLKLFRQMSADSTEDRPSAREAVTQLNKIRNELSTEILQACIEELDDYDVSDDFREHEFFDLVPS
;
A
#
# COMPACT_ATOMS: atom_id res chain seq x y z
N MET A 1 -9.62 18.89 -8.73
CA MET A 1 -8.44 19.70 -9.12
C MET A 1 -7.46 18.80 -9.85
N GLN A 2 -7.14 19.07 -11.13
CA GLN A 2 -6.02 18.40 -11.80
C GLN A 2 -4.72 19.03 -11.28
N SER A 3 -3.77 18.21 -10.83
CA SER A 3 -2.42 18.69 -10.52
C SER A 3 -1.76 19.23 -11.78
N GLU A 4 -1.00 20.32 -11.70
CA GLU A 4 -0.20 20.83 -12.82
C GLU A 4 0.95 19.90 -13.23
N LEU A 5 1.19 18.83 -12.46
CA LEU A 5 2.19 17.80 -12.74
C LEU A 5 1.67 16.77 -13.75
N PRO A 6 2.54 16.27 -14.66
CA PRO A 6 2.17 15.24 -15.61
C PRO A 6 1.78 13.93 -14.89
N TYR A 7 0.63 13.38 -15.28
CA TYR A 7 0.16 12.09 -14.78
C TYR A 7 1.14 10.96 -15.15
N CYS A 8 1.54 10.17 -14.17
CA CYS A 8 2.38 8.99 -14.37
C CYS A 8 1.59 7.72 -14.01
N PRO A 9 1.11 6.93 -14.99
CA PRO A 9 0.29 5.74 -14.72
C PRO A 9 1.03 4.71 -13.85
N PHE A 10 2.33 4.51 -14.08
CA PHE A 10 3.13 3.57 -13.29
C PHE A 10 3.20 3.93 -11.80
N LYS A 11 3.23 5.22 -11.46
CA LYS A 11 3.23 5.69 -10.07
C LYS A 11 1.82 5.69 -9.47
N ALA A 12 0.79 5.76 -10.30
CA ALA A 12 -0.59 5.55 -9.87
C ALA A 12 -0.81 4.07 -9.50
N ASP A 13 -0.29 3.13 -10.30
CA ASP A 13 -0.34 1.69 -9.98
C ASP A 13 0.39 1.38 -8.66
N VAL A 14 1.58 1.94 -8.46
CA VAL A 14 2.31 1.79 -7.19
C VAL A 14 1.51 2.31 -6.01
N TRP A 15 0.84 3.46 -6.16
CA TRP A 15 -0.02 4.01 -5.12
C TRP A 15 -1.21 3.12 -4.84
N GLN A 16 -1.90 2.63 -5.87
CA GLN A 16 -3.05 1.75 -5.72
C GLN A 16 -2.65 0.46 -4.99
N VAL A 17 -1.55 -0.17 -5.38
CA VAL A 17 -1.02 -1.37 -4.72
C VAL A 17 -0.68 -1.08 -3.25
N GLY A 18 -0.02 0.05 -2.97
CA GLY A 18 0.29 0.47 -1.60
C GLY A 18 -0.96 0.61 -0.73
N LYS A 19 -2.01 1.26 -1.25
CA LYS A 19 -3.29 1.43 -0.57
C LYS A 19 -4.01 0.11 -0.35
N SER A 20 -4.06 -0.75 -1.38
CA SER A 20 -4.66 -2.08 -1.28
C SER A 20 -3.97 -2.93 -0.21
N PHE A 21 -2.63 -2.92 -0.18
CA PHE A 21 -1.89 -3.65 0.85
C PHE A 21 -2.09 -3.08 2.24
N MET A 22 -2.19 -1.75 2.40
CA MET A 22 -2.58 -1.20 3.69
C MET A 22 -3.97 -1.71 4.10
N GLY A 23 -4.96 -1.76 3.20
CA GLY A 23 -6.29 -2.29 3.53
C GLY A 23 -6.30 -3.78 3.90
N CYS A 24 -5.46 -4.61 3.27
CA CYS A 24 -5.48 -6.06 3.47
C CYS A 24 -4.49 -6.58 4.54
N ILE A 25 -3.46 -5.81 4.89
CA ILE A 25 -2.27 -6.31 5.60
C ILE A 25 -1.99 -5.54 6.91
N LEU A 26 -2.92 -4.70 7.37
CA LEU A 26 -2.89 -3.94 8.64
C LEU A 26 -2.95 -4.82 9.93
N HIS A 27 -2.43 -6.04 9.87
CA HIS A 27 -2.28 -6.93 11.03
C HIS A 27 -0.82 -7.37 11.24
N ILE A 28 0.06 -7.17 10.25
CA ILE A 28 1.46 -7.63 10.35
C ILE A 28 2.43 -6.52 10.75
N GLU A 29 1.98 -5.28 10.96
CA GLU A 29 2.86 -4.17 11.34
C GLU A 29 3.60 -4.39 12.67
N HIS A 30 3.01 -5.17 13.57
CA HIS A 30 3.65 -5.56 14.83
C HIS A 30 4.77 -6.59 14.62
N VAL A 31 4.70 -7.35 13.52
CA VAL A 31 5.65 -8.42 13.19
C VAL A 31 6.73 -7.90 12.24
N VAL A 32 6.34 -7.09 11.24
CA VAL A 32 7.21 -6.56 10.18
C VAL A 32 6.94 -5.06 9.96
N PRO A 33 7.39 -4.17 10.87
CA PRO A 33 7.08 -2.74 10.80
C PRO A 33 7.60 -2.05 9.53
N ASP A 34 8.71 -2.54 8.97
CA ASP A 34 9.29 -1.98 7.75
C ASP A 34 8.41 -2.19 6.50
N VAL A 35 7.55 -3.22 6.51
CA VAL A 35 6.61 -3.45 5.40
C VAL A 35 5.53 -2.35 5.37
N LEU A 36 5.03 -1.93 6.54
CA LEU A 36 4.08 -0.83 6.65
C LEU A 36 4.71 0.49 6.19
N LYS A 37 5.98 0.72 6.55
CA LYS A 37 6.73 1.88 6.09
C LYS A 37 6.84 1.91 4.56
N LEU A 38 7.15 0.78 3.94
CA LEU A 38 7.20 0.66 2.48
C LEU A 38 5.82 0.95 1.84
N PHE A 39 4.73 0.37 2.37
CA PHE A 39 3.39 0.60 1.82
C PHE A 39 2.94 2.06 1.96
N ARG A 40 3.30 2.74 3.05
CA ARG A 40 3.09 4.19 3.20
C ARG A 40 3.87 5.01 2.17
N GLN A 41 5.11 4.63 1.87
CA GLN A 41 5.90 5.29 0.82
C GLN A 41 5.30 5.06 -0.58
N MET A 42 4.85 3.83 -0.88
CA MET A 42 4.12 3.53 -2.12
C MET A 42 2.86 4.40 -2.25
N SER A 43 2.21 4.68 -1.13
CA SER A 43 0.95 5.43 -1.03
C SER A 43 1.12 6.93 -0.77
N ALA A 44 2.31 7.50 -0.99
CA ALA A 44 2.56 8.91 -0.75
C ALA A 44 1.69 9.81 -1.66
N ASP A 45 1.22 10.94 -1.13
CA ASP A 45 0.36 11.85 -1.90
C ASP A 45 1.10 12.43 -3.10
N SER A 46 2.36 12.81 -2.89
CA SER A 46 3.29 13.27 -3.93
C SER A 46 3.82 12.10 -4.77
N THR A 47 3.75 12.23 -6.10
CA THR A 47 4.21 11.22 -7.07
C THR A 47 5.72 10.98 -7.00
N GLU A 48 6.50 12.01 -6.69
CA GLU A 48 7.97 11.95 -6.63
C GLU A 48 8.46 11.17 -5.42
N ASP A 49 7.69 11.18 -4.33
CA ASP A 49 8.03 10.49 -3.08
C ASP A 49 7.70 8.99 -3.13
N ARG A 50 6.90 8.56 -4.13
CA ARG A 50 6.61 7.14 -4.34
C ARG A 50 7.83 6.45 -4.95
N PRO A 51 8.18 5.22 -4.56
CA PRO A 51 9.15 4.42 -5.29
C PRO A 51 8.62 4.05 -6.68
N SER A 52 9.50 3.63 -7.59
CA SER A 52 9.12 2.82 -8.73
C SER A 52 8.74 1.40 -8.29
N ALA A 53 8.01 0.66 -9.12
CA ALA A 53 7.69 -0.74 -8.85
C ALA A 53 8.96 -1.59 -8.61
N ARG A 54 10.03 -1.35 -9.37
CA ARG A 54 11.32 -2.03 -9.19
C ARG A 54 11.94 -1.76 -7.82
N GLU A 55 11.93 -0.50 -7.38
CA GLU A 55 12.46 -0.12 -6.07
C GLU A 55 11.61 -0.71 -4.95
N ALA A 56 10.28 -0.68 -5.08
CA ALA A 56 9.38 -1.28 -4.10
C ALA A 56 9.63 -2.80 -3.94
N VAL A 57 9.74 -3.54 -5.05
CA VAL A 57 10.05 -4.98 -5.02
C VAL A 57 11.44 -5.24 -4.44
N THR A 58 12.42 -4.40 -4.77
CA THR A 58 13.79 -4.52 -4.23
C THR A 58 13.80 -4.33 -2.71
N GLN A 59 13.07 -3.33 -2.20
CA GLN A 59 12.93 -3.09 -0.77
C GLN A 59 12.18 -4.22 -0.07
N LEU A 60 11.09 -4.72 -0.68
CA LEU A 60 10.34 -5.85 -0.13
C LEU A 60 11.19 -7.12 -0.04
N ASN A 61 12.01 -7.41 -1.05
CA ASN A 61 12.95 -8.53 -1.01
C ASN A 61 14.02 -8.36 0.07
N LYS A 62 14.49 -7.13 0.29
CA LYS A 62 15.42 -6.85 1.38
C LYS A 62 14.77 -7.14 2.74
N ILE A 63 13.56 -6.63 2.97
CA ILE A 63 12.79 -6.89 4.19
C ILE A 63 12.63 -8.40 4.39
N ARG A 64 12.18 -9.12 3.36
CA ARG A 64 12.02 -10.58 3.40
C ARG A 64 13.30 -11.31 3.79
N ASN A 65 14.46 -10.90 3.28
CA ASN A 65 15.74 -11.56 3.57
C ASN A 65 16.26 -11.29 4.98
N GLU A 66 15.76 -10.23 5.65
CA GLU A 66 16.10 -9.88 7.03
C GLU A 66 15.18 -10.59 8.04
N LEU A 67 14.06 -11.16 7.59
CA LEU A 67 13.14 -11.93 8.42
C LEU A 67 13.67 -13.33 8.71
N SER A 68 13.37 -13.82 9.92
CA SER A 68 13.69 -15.20 10.28
C SER A 68 12.75 -16.19 9.59
N THR A 69 13.23 -17.41 9.37
CA THR A 69 12.43 -18.48 8.77
C THR A 69 11.16 -18.77 9.58
N GLU A 70 11.23 -18.66 10.90
CA GLU A 70 10.09 -18.87 11.80
C GLU A 70 8.98 -17.85 11.54
N ILE A 71 9.32 -16.57 11.34
CA ILE A 71 8.32 -15.53 11.02
C ILE A 71 7.70 -15.79 9.64
N LEU A 72 8.52 -16.16 8.65
CA LEU A 72 8.05 -16.44 7.28
C LEU A 72 7.16 -17.70 7.20
N GLN A 73 7.34 -18.63 8.13
CA GLN A 73 6.58 -19.88 8.21
C GLN A 73 5.44 -19.82 9.24
N ALA A 74 5.33 -18.73 10.00
CA ALA A 74 4.26 -18.55 10.96
C ALA A 74 2.91 -18.62 10.22
N CYS A 75 1.96 -19.36 10.79
CA CYS A 75 0.59 -19.29 10.32
C CYS A 75 0.10 -17.86 10.56
N ILE A 76 -0.46 -17.25 9.52
CA ILE A 76 -1.24 -16.03 9.69
C ILE A 76 -2.49 -16.49 10.44
N GLU A 77 -2.57 -16.16 11.74
CA GLU A 77 -3.79 -16.39 12.50
C GLU A 77 -4.90 -15.57 11.83
N GLU A 78 -5.96 -16.24 11.37
CA GLU A 78 -7.18 -15.56 10.93
C GLU A 78 -7.75 -14.84 12.15
N LEU A 79 -7.67 -13.52 12.17
CA LEU A 79 -8.39 -12.72 13.14
C LEU A 79 -9.85 -12.68 12.69
N ASP A 80 -10.71 -13.41 13.39
CA ASP A 80 -12.16 -13.39 13.22
C ASP A 80 -12.67 -11.93 13.22
N ASP A 81 -13.33 -11.54 12.12
CA ASP A 81 -14.21 -10.38 11.96
C ASP A 81 -13.69 -9.01 12.47
N TYR A 82 -12.78 -8.37 11.72
CA TYR A 82 -12.76 -6.91 11.69
C TYR A 82 -13.87 -6.42 10.73
N ASP A 83 -14.93 -5.87 11.32
CA ASP A 83 -16.01 -5.16 10.64
C ASP A 83 -15.42 -4.07 9.73
N VAL A 84 -15.37 -4.33 8.42
CA VAL A 84 -15.03 -3.35 7.38
C VAL A 84 -16.25 -2.45 7.16
N SER A 85 -16.67 -1.76 8.21
CA SER A 85 -17.57 -0.63 8.09
C SER A 85 -16.96 0.55 8.85
N ASP A 86 -16.95 1.70 8.16
CA ASP A 86 -16.48 3.00 8.63
C ASP A 86 -14.96 3.27 8.49
N ASP A 87 -14.52 3.62 7.26
CA ASP A 87 -13.88 4.95 6.99
C ASP A 87 -13.40 5.12 5.52
N PHE A 88 -13.81 4.27 4.57
CA PHE A 88 -13.74 4.63 3.15
C PHE A 88 -14.93 5.53 2.80
N ARG A 89 -14.86 6.80 3.21
CA ARG A 89 -15.71 7.84 2.63
C ARG A 89 -15.41 7.96 1.14
N GLU A 90 -16.15 7.21 0.35
CA GLU A 90 -16.39 7.48 -1.06
C GLU A 90 -17.14 8.82 -1.19
N HIS A 91 -16.42 9.92 -1.06
CA HIS A 91 -16.88 11.20 -1.59
C HIS A 91 -15.80 11.73 -2.54
N GLU A 92 -16.21 11.90 -3.80
CA GLU A 92 -15.51 12.60 -4.89
C GLU A 92 -14.63 11.79 -5.86
N PHE A 93 -15.15 10.70 -6.46
CA PHE A 93 -14.50 10.15 -7.67
C PHE A 93 -15.39 9.95 -8.91
N PHE A 94 -16.71 10.15 -8.86
CA PHE A 94 -17.58 9.82 -10.01
C PHE A 94 -18.34 10.96 -10.71
N ASP A 95 -18.09 12.23 -10.39
CA ASP A 95 -18.83 13.36 -11.01
C ASP A 95 -18.09 14.14 -12.12
N LEU A 96 -17.12 13.54 -12.82
CA LEU A 96 -16.44 14.22 -13.94
C LEU A 96 -16.25 13.32 -15.18
N VAL A 97 -17.36 12.90 -15.79
CA VAL A 97 -17.39 12.54 -17.22
C VAL A 97 -18.65 13.17 -17.84
N PRO A 98 -18.54 14.29 -18.59
CA PRO A 98 -19.69 14.81 -19.33
C PRO A 98 -19.94 13.95 -20.59
N SER A 99 -21.22 13.69 -20.86
CA SER A 99 -21.74 13.08 -22.10
C SER A 99 -21.66 14.02 -23.30
#